data_AF-A0A643BRP6-F1
#
_entry.id   AF-A0A643BRP6-F1
#
_cell.length_a   1.000
_cell.length_b   1.000
_cell.length_c   1.000
_cell.angle_alpha   90.00
_cell.angle_beta   90.00
_cell.angle_gamma   90.00
#
_symmetry.space_group_name_H-M   'P 1'
#
loop_
_entity.id
_entity.type
_entity.pdbx_description
1 polymer ?
#
loop_
_entity_poly.entity_id
_entity_poly.type
_entity_poly.pdbx_seq_one_letter_code
_entity_poly.pdbx_strand_id
1 'polypeptide(L)'
;MKGIPKYKAKMVFAAGNFRGRTLSAISNSTDPTSYDGFGPFMPGFEIIPYNDLPSLERALQDPNVAAFMVEPIQGEAGVVVPDPGYLVGM
;
A
#
# COMPACT_ATOMS: atom_id res chain seq x y z
N MET A 1 15.76 -16.50 -4.85
CA MET A 1 14.44 -16.51 -4.16
C MET A 1 14.55 -15.52 -3.00
N LYS A 2 13.60 -14.59 -2.80
CA LYS A 2 13.70 -13.42 -1.89
C LYS A 2 13.77 -13.74 -0.37
N GLY A 3 14.08 -14.98 0.04
CA GLY A 3 14.14 -15.38 1.46
C GLY A 3 12.80 -15.47 2.20
N ILE A 4 11.70 -14.97 1.61
CA ILE A 4 10.37 -14.98 2.21
C ILE A 4 9.77 -16.40 2.18
N PRO A 5 9.28 -16.93 3.31
CA PRO A 5 8.61 -18.22 3.35
C PRO A 5 7.36 -18.29 2.47
N LYS A 6 7.00 -19.51 2.04
CA LYS A 6 5.85 -19.76 1.19
C LYS A 6 4.57 -19.13 1.78
N TYR A 7 3.84 -18.37 0.98
CA TYR A 7 2.59 -17.68 1.35
C TYR A 7 2.70 -16.66 2.50
N LYS A 8 3.91 -16.18 2.81
CA LYS A 8 4.12 -15.16 3.85
C LYS A 8 4.42 -13.77 3.31
N ALA A 9 4.55 -13.61 1.99
CA ALA A 9 4.82 -12.32 1.38
C ALA A 9 3.77 -11.28 1.75
N LYS A 10 4.25 -10.09 2.12
CA LYS A 10 3.45 -8.91 2.37
C LYS A 10 3.76 -7.82 1.36
N MET A 11 2.75 -7.04 1.00
CA MET A 11 2.89 -5.83 0.21
C MET A 11 2.39 -4.64 1.04
N VAL A 12 3.18 -3.59 1.10
CA VAL A 12 2.80 -2.35 1.80
C VAL A 12 2.19 -1.38 0.78
N PHE A 13 1.08 -0.74 1.13
CA PHE A 13 0.40 0.27 0.33
C PHE A 13 0.22 1.55 1.15
N ALA A 14 0.23 2.70 0.48
CA ALA A 14 -0.17 3.95 1.10
C ALA A 14 -1.71 4.09 1.15
N ALA A 15 -2.25 4.62 2.24
CA ALA A 15 -3.66 4.98 2.36
C ALA A 15 -4.03 6.01 1.29
N GLY A 16 -5.24 5.95 0.75
CA GLY A 16 -5.68 6.80 -0.38
C GLY A 16 -5.18 6.34 -1.75
N ASN A 17 -4.49 5.20 -1.84
CA ASN A 17 -4.07 4.65 -3.13
C ASN A 17 -5.27 4.28 -4.00
N PHE A 18 -5.09 4.38 -5.32
CA PHE A 18 -6.01 3.82 -6.30
C PHE A 18 -5.26 3.03 -7.37
N ARG A 19 -5.56 1.73 -7.49
CA ARG A 19 -4.82 0.79 -8.34
C ARG A 19 -5.72 -0.04 -9.26
N GLY A 20 -6.93 0.46 -9.54
CA GLY A 20 -7.94 -0.21 -10.36
C GLY A 20 -8.97 -1.01 -9.55
N ARG A 21 -9.73 -1.86 -10.22
CA ARG A 21 -10.97 -2.49 -9.68
C ARG A 21 -10.96 -4.02 -9.68
N THR A 22 -9.81 -4.65 -9.88
CA THR A 22 -9.69 -6.11 -9.71
C THR A 22 -9.80 -6.47 -8.23
N LEU A 23 -10.14 -7.72 -7.90
CA LEU A 23 -10.27 -8.15 -6.50
C LEU A 23 -9.01 -7.84 -5.68
N SER A 24 -7.82 -8.04 -6.25
CA SER A 24 -6.54 -7.70 -5.61
C SER A 24 -6.40 -6.19 -5.35
N ALA A 25 -6.78 -5.36 -6.32
CA ALA A 25 -6.70 -3.91 -6.21
C ALA A 25 -7.64 -3.37 -5.12
N ILE A 26 -8.90 -3.81 -5.10
CA ILE A 26 -9.86 -3.35 -4.09
C ILE A 26 -9.57 -3.92 -2.70
N SER A 27 -8.84 -5.04 -2.61
CA SER A 27 -8.42 -5.63 -1.32
C SER A 27 -7.37 -4.79 -0.57
N ASN A 28 -6.71 -3.82 -1.21
CA ASN A 28 -5.79 -2.87 -0.58
C ASN A 28 -6.29 -1.41 -0.63
N SER A 29 -7.56 -1.21 -1.02
CA SER A 29 -8.17 0.12 -1.06
C SER A 29 -8.57 0.59 0.34
N THR A 30 -8.48 1.90 0.58
CA THR A 30 -9.06 2.57 1.76
C THR A 30 -10.32 3.35 1.42
N ASP A 31 -10.78 3.30 0.17
CA ASP A 31 -12.02 3.94 -0.29
C ASP A 31 -13.18 2.93 -0.22
N PRO A 32 -14.16 3.13 0.68
CA PRO A 32 -15.31 2.21 0.83
C PRO A 32 -16.10 2.02 -0.47
N THR A 33 -16.19 3.05 -1.31
CA THR A 33 -16.93 2.96 -2.57
C THR A 33 -16.27 2.01 -3.57
N SER A 34 -14.98 1.70 -3.37
CA SER A 34 -14.20 0.81 -4.20
C SER A 34 -14.23 -0.66 -3.72
N TYR A 35 -14.38 -0.93 -2.42
CA TYR A 35 -14.26 -2.31 -1.88
C TYR A 35 -15.51 -2.87 -1.19
N ASP A 36 -16.48 -2.03 -0.77
CA ASP A 36 -17.64 -2.49 0.00
C ASP A 36 -18.48 -3.53 -0.76
N GLY A 37 -18.89 -4.59 -0.07
CA GLY A 37 -19.68 -5.69 -0.64
C GLY A 37 -18.92 -6.70 -1.53
N PHE A 38 -17.61 -6.54 -1.77
CA PHE A 38 -16.85 -7.41 -2.68
C PHE A 38 -15.96 -8.47 -2.01
N GLY A 39 -16.10 -8.65 -0.69
CA GLY A 39 -15.32 -9.63 0.06
C GLY A 39 -15.59 -11.10 -0.34
N PRO A 40 -14.71 -12.05 0.04
CA PRO A 40 -13.54 -11.86 0.90
C PRO A 40 -12.34 -11.23 0.16
N PHE A 41 -11.53 -10.48 0.91
CA PHE A 41 -10.37 -9.77 0.37
C PHE A 41 -9.09 -10.61 0.43
N MET A 42 -8.16 -10.29 -0.47
CA MET A 42 -6.85 -10.92 -0.54
C MET A 42 -6.02 -10.59 0.72
N PRO A 43 -5.45 -11.58 1.42
CA PRO A 43 -4.57 -11.34 2.54
C PRO A 43 -3.17 -10.88 2.07
N GLY A 44 -2.32 -10.49 3.01
CA GLY A 44 -0.92 -10.12 2.73
C GLY A 44 -0.73 -8.66 2.32
N PHE A 45 -1.71 -7.81 2.58
CA PHE A 45 -1.60 -6.36 2.39
C PHE A 45 -1.54 -5.65 3.74
N GLU A 46 -0.66 -4.66 3.81
CA GLU A 46 -0.51 -3.74 4.94
C GLU A 46 -0.67 -2.32 4.42
N ILE A 47 -1.49 -1.51 5.07
CA ILE A 47 -1.77 -0.13 4.65
C ILE A 47 -1.16 0.81 5.69
N ILE A 48 -0.31 1.73 5.23
CA ILE A 48 0.31 2.77 6.05
C ILE A 48 -0.19 4.16 5.61
N PRO A 49 -0.09 5.20 6.45
CA PRO A 49 -0.36 6.57 6.02
C PRO A 49 0.50 6.98 4.82
N TYR A 50 -0.08 7.71 3.86
CA TYR A 50 0.68 8.35 2.79
C TYR A 50 1.56 9.47 3.36
N ASN A 51 2.71 9.74 2.73
CA ASN A 51 3.61 10.81 3.12
C ASN A 51 4.15 10.67 4.57
N ASP A 52 4.30 9.44 5.09
CA ASP A 52 4.82 9.17 6.43
C ASP A 52 5.99 8.17 6.40
N LEU A 53 7.22 8.69 6.37
CA LEU A 53 8.44 7.87 6.39
C LEU A 53 8.58 7.03 7.67
N PRO A 54 8.24 7.50 8.89
CA PRO A 54 8.32 6.66 10.09
C PRO A 54 7.45 5.40 10.03
N SER A 55 6.24 5.50 9.46
CA SER A 55 5.38 4.33 9.25
C SER A 55 5.94 3.39 8.19
N LEU A 56 6.52 3.94 7.11
CA LEU A 56 7.19 3.12 6.10
C LEU A 56 8.38 2.38 6.71
N GLU A 57 9.27 3.06 7.43
CA GLU A 57 10.44 2.47 8.08
C GLU A 57 10.02 1.34 9.04
N ARG A 58 8.95 1.54 9.80
CA ARG A 58 8.40 0.53 10.72
C ARG A 58 7.84 -0.68 9.96
N ALA A 59 7.08 -0.46 8.89
CA ALA A 59 6.51 -1.55 8.08
C ALA A 59 7.62 -2.38 7.42
N LEU A 60 8.69 -1.72 6.93
CA LEU A 60 9.84 -2.38 6.31
C LEU A 60 10.71 -3.20 7.28
N GLN A 61 10.50 -3.09 8.61
CA GLN A 61 11.16 -3.97 9.57
C GLN A 61 10.66 -5.42 9.48
N ASP A 62 9.49 -5.69 8.89
CA ASP A 62 9.01 -7.05 8.69
C ASP A 62 9.79 -7.72 7.54
N PRO A 63 10.56 -8.79 7.80
CA PRO A 63 11.37 -9.46 6.79
C PRO A 63 10.54 -10.13 5.68
N ASN A 64 9.21 -10.19 5.81
CA ASN A 64 8.31 -10.72 4.81
C ASN A 64 7.78 -9.66 3.83
N VAL A 65 8.10 -8.38 4.01
CA VAL A 65 7.70 -7.33 3.07
C VAL A 65 8.46 -7.51 1.76
N ALA A 66 7.71 -7.70 0.68
CA ALA A 66 8.25 -7.96 -0.65
C ALA A 66 8.37 -6.71 -1.51
N ALA A 67 7.53 -5.70 -1.25
CA ALA A 67 7.49 -4.41 -1.93
C ALA A 67 6.60 -3.39 -1.19
N PHE A 68 6.87 -2.11 -1.49
CA PHE A 68 6.03 -0.96 -1.16
C PHE A 68 5.44 -0.37 -2.45
N MET A 69 4.14 -0.12 -2.46
CA MET A 69 3.38 0.38 -3.60
C MET A 69 2.86 1.78 -3.31
N VAL A 70 3.37 2.78 -4.03
CA VAL A 70 3.06 4.21 -3.81
C VAL A 70 2.90 4.96 -5.14
N GLU A 71 2.04 5.97 -5.15
CA GLU A 71 1.92 6.92 -6.26
C GLU A 71 2.81 8.14 -5.95
N PRO A 72 3.62 8.64 -6.90
CA PRO A 72 4.42 9.85 -6.67
C PRO A 72 3.58 11.05 -6.24
N ILE A 73 2.36 11.14 -6.79
CA ILE A 73 1.29 12.07 -6.45
C ILE A 73 0.00 11.24 -6.51
N GLN A 74 -0.84 11.25 -5.47
CA GLN A 74 -2.07 10.45 -5.49
C GLN A 74 -3.15 11.14 -6.32
N GLY A 75 -3.57 10.52 -7.42
CA GLY A 75 -4.54 11.11 -8.35
C GLY A 75 -5.96 11.12 -7.78
N GLU A 76 -6.53 9.92 -7.62
CA GLU A 76 -7.94 9.73 -7.23
C GLU A 76 -8.22 10.15 -5.78
N ALA A 77 -7.19 10.32 -4.95
CA ALA A 77 -7.32 10.90 -3.62
C ALA A 77 -7.50 12.44 -3.62
N GLY A 78 -7.56 13.07 -4.81
CA GLY A 78 -7.72 14.51 -4.96
C GLY A 78 -6.42 15.27 -5.24
N VAL A 79 -5.51 14.69 -6.02
CA VAL A 79 -4.22 15.29 -6.41
C VAL A 79 -3.37 15.67 -5.19
N VAL A 80 -3.00 14.66 -4.40
CA VAL A 80 -2.21 14.85 -3.17
C VAL A 80 -0.72 14.82 -3.51
N VAL A 81 -0.07 15.99 -3.42
CA VAL A 81 1.38 16.14 -3.59
C VAL A 81 2.06 15.87 -2.22
N PRO A 82 3.07 14.99 -2.15
CA PRO A 82 3.74 14.68 -0.89
C PRO A 82 4.70 15.80 -0.46
N ASP A 83 5.16 15.72 0.79
CA ASP A 83 6.14 16.67 1.31
C ASP A 83 7.49 16.56 0.57
N PRO A 84 8.25 17.66 0.48
CA PRO A 84 9.61 17.62 -0.04
C PRO A 84 10.44 16.55 0.67
N GLY A 85 11.11 15.71 -0.12
CA GLY A 85 11.98 14.65 0.40
C GLY A 85 11.28 13.32 0.67
N TYR A 86 9.95 13.25 0.65
CA TYR A 86 9.25 11.97 0.81
C TYR A 86 9.70 10.93 -0.21
N LEU A 87 9.62 11.26 -1.51
CA LEU A 87 9.96 10.30 -2.56
C LEU A 87 11.45 9.92 -2.59
N VAL A 88 12.32 10.78 -2.08
CA VAL A 88 13.77 10.55 -2.01
C VAL A 88 14.14 9.74 -0.76
N GLY A 89 13.34 9.86 0.31
CA GLY A 89 13.53 9.14 1.57
C GLY A 89 12.93 7.74 1.60
N MET A 90 12.15 7.34 0.59
CA MET A 90 11.65 5.98 0.37
C MET A 90 12.74 5.07 -0.20
#